data_AF-A0AAE9NNL8-F1
#
_entry.id   AF-A0AAE9NNL8-F1
#
_cell.length_a   1.000
_cell.length_b   1.000
_cell.length_c   1.000
_cell.angle_alpha   90.00
_cell.angle_beta   90.00
_cell.angle_gamma   90.00
#
_symmetry.space_group_name_H-M   'P 1'
#
loop_
_entity.id
_entity.type
_entity.pdbx_description
1 polymer ?
#
loop_
_entity_poly.entity_id
_entity_poly.type
_entity_poly.pdbx_seq_one_letter_code
_entity_poly.pdbx_strand_id
1 'polypeptide(L)'
;MKTILFTVCLFGMSLLLPSSVMAADACEMVLCLYGKTTGNGGGNECQSAERSFFKVVKKNRHGFHPNRTADARKALLLECKSAAPKIIDQIINKFGRVRH
;
A
#
# COMPACT_ATOMS: atom_id res chain seq x y z
N MET A 1 -30.37 -23.58 -47.15
CA MET A 1 -30.38 -22.15 -47.54
C MET A 1 -30.28 -21.31 -46.26
N LYS A 2 -29.61 -20.15 -46.32
CA LYS A 2 -29.08 -19.33 -45.18
C LYS A 2 -27.94 -20.04 -44.38
N THR A 3 -26.73 -19.50 -44.09
CA THR A 3 -26.16 -18.15 -43.76
C THR A 3 -26.43 -17.69 -42.31
N ILE A 4 -25.47 -17.16 -41.52
CA ILE A 4 -24.05 -16.80 -41.74
C ILE A 4 -23.29 -16.96 -40.38
N LEU A 5 -22.08 -17.56 -40.32
CA LEU A 5 -20.73 -16.96 -40.15
C LEU A 5 -20.57 -15.85 -39.08
N PHE A 6 -19.44 -15.90 -38.32
CA PHE A 6 -19.02 -15.01 -37.21
C PHE A 6 -19.83 -15.18 -35.90
N THR A 7 -19.25 -15.08 -34.69
CA THR A 7 -18.08 -14.26 -34.28
C THR A 7 -17.26 -14.95 -33.18
N VAL A 8 -15.93 -14.81 -33.22
CA VAL A 8 -15.04 -15.20 -32.11
C VAL A 8 -15.15 -14.18 -30.97
N CYS A 9 -15.41 -14.67 -29.75
CA CYS A 9 -15.09 -13.95 -28.52
C CYS A 9 -14.36 -14.89 -27.56
N LEU A 10 -13.02 -14.89 -27.67
CA LEU A 10 -12.11 -15.39 -26.63
C LEU A 10 -12.31 -14.53 -25.38
N PHE A 11 -13.26 -14.92 -24.52
CA PHE A 11 -13.62 -14.12 -23.37
C PHE A 11 -12.61 -14.30 -22.24
N GLY A 12 -11.72 -13.32 -22.10
CA GLY A 12 -10.95 -13.08 -20.88
C GLY A 12 -9.90 -14.13 -20.55
N MET A 13 -8.68 -13.92 -21.06
CA MET A 13 -7.47 -14.53 -20.47
C MET A 13 -7.48 -14.34 -18.96
N SER A 14 -7.41 -15.44 -18.22
CA SER A 14 -7.36 -15.47 -16.77
C SER A 14 -6.09 -14.79 -16.25
N LEU A 15 -6.13 -13.47 -16.04
CA LEU A 15 -5.11 -12.73 -15.31
C LEU A 15 -5.24 -13.00 -13.80
N LEU A 16 -5.10 -14.28 -13.43
CA LEU A 16 -4.58 -14.70 -12.13
C LEU A 16 -3.10 -14.31 -12.07
N LEU A 17 -2.85 -13.00 -12.04
CA LEU A 17 -1.59 -12.45 -11.58
C LEU A 17 -1.49 -12.84 -10.10
N PRO A 18 -0.50 -13.66 -9.68
CA PRO A 18 -0.16 -13.78 -8.28
C PRO A 18 0.54 -12.48 -7.86
N SER A 19 -0.26 -11.40 -7.74
CA SER A 19 0.15 -10.25 -6.95
C SER A 19 0.46 -10.78 -5.56
N SER A 20 1.72 -10.63 -5.14
CA SER A 20 2.11 -10.94 -3.79
C SER A 20 1.21 -10.12 -2.87
N VAL A 21 0.36 -10.79 -2.09
CA VAL A 21 -0.67 -10.15 -1.25
C VAL A 21 -0.07 -9.04 -0.38
N MET A 22 1.18 -9.23 0.07
CA MET A 22 2.01 -8.24 0.77
C MET A 22 2.26 -6.96 -0.02
N ALA A 23 2.57 -7.04 -1.32
CA ALA A 23 2.84 -5.85 -2.14
C ALA A 23 1.56 -5.10 -2.52
N ALA A 24 0.42 -5.79 -2.63
CA ALA A 24 -0.88 -5.16 -2.77
C ALA A 24 -1.23 -4.33 -1.52
N ASP A 25 -1.11 -4.93 -0.33
CA ASP A 25 -1.30 -4.29 0.98
C ASP A 25 -0.34 -3.09 1.16
N ALA A 26 0.94 -3.23 0.77
CA ALA A 26 1.90 -2.13 0.79
C ALA A 26 1.54 -0.98 -0.16
N CYS A 27 1.01 -1.26 -1.36
CA CYS A 27 0.56 -0.21 -2.28
C CYS A 27 -0.71 0.50 -1.80
N GLU A 28 -1.65 -0.24 -1.21
CA GLU A 28 -2.83 0.33 -0.56
C GLU A 28 -2.43 1.27 0.59
N MET A 29 -1.49 0.84 1.43
CA MET A 29 -0.90 1.69 2.48
C MET A 29 -0.28 2.98 1.91
N VAL A 30 0.49 2.91 0.81
CA VAL A 30 1.03 4.11 0.17
C VAL A 30 -0.09 5.06 -0.27
N LEU A 31 -1.10 4.56 -0.99
CA LEU A 31 -2.22 5.36 -1.50
C LEU A 31 -2.98 6.05 -0.37
N CYS A 32 -3.38 5.28 0.64
CA CYS A 32 -4.14 5.76 1.80
C CYS A 32 -3.37 6.79 2.63
N LEU A 33 -2.12 6.49 2.97
CA LEU A 33 -1.29 7.40 3.76
C LEU A 33 -0.94 8.66 2.96
N TYR A 34 -0.74 8.56 1.64
CA TYR A 34 -0.52 9.74 0.80
C TYR A 34 -1.75 10.66 0.76
N GLY A 35 -2.96 10.12 0.59
CA GLY A 35 -4.20 10.89 0.75
C GLY A 35 -4.28 11.60 2.10
N LYS A 36 -3.87 10.91 3.19
CA LYS A 36 -3.75 11.52 4.53
C LYS A 36 -2.61 12.56 4.64
N THR A 37 -1.60 12.53 3.78
CA THR A 37 -0.60 13.62 3.72
C THR A 37 -1.23 14.92 3.18
N THR A 38 -2.09 14.83 2.17
CA THR A 38 -2.73 15.98 1.48
C THR A 38 -4.04 16.45 2.11
N GLY A 39 -4.55 15.74 3.13
CA GLY A 39 -5.80 16.07 3.82
C GLY A 39 -7.04 15.33 3.29
N ASN A 40 -6.88 14.52 2.24
CA ASN A 40 -7.93 13.72 1.63
C ASN A 40 -7.75 12.22 1.98
N GLY A 41 -7.94 11.89 3.26
CA GLY A 41 -7.87 10.50 3.75
C GLY A 41 -9.04 9.67 3.22
N GLY A 42 -8.80 8.42 2.83
CA GLY A 42 -9.79 7.54 2.20
C GLY A 42 -10.82 6.91 3.14
N GLY A 43 -11.23 7.62 4.19
CA GLY A 43 -12.30 7.20 5.10
C GLY A 43 -12.10 5.83 5.75
N ASN A 44 -13.18 5.04 5.79
CA ASN A 44 -13.19 3.70 6.40
C ASN A 44 -12.39 2.68 5.58
N GLU A 45 -12.39 2.78 4.25
CA GLU A 45 -11.65 1.88 3.36
C GLU A 45 -10.16 1.86 3.73
N CYS A 46 -9.58 3.05 3.89
CA CYS A 46 -8.19 3.20 4.29
C CYS A 46 -7.88 2.85 5.75
N GLN A 47 -8.89 2.63 6.61
CA GLN A 47 -8.67 2.38 8.03
C GLN A 47 -7.89 1.08 8.29
N SER A 48 -8.06 0.06 7.44
CA SER A 48 -7.31 -1.19 7.54
C SER A 48 -5.82 -0.98 7.23
N ALA A 49 -5.52 -0.43 6.05
CA ALA A 49 -4.16 -0.11 5.61
C ALA A 49 -3.43 0.83 6.60
N GLU A 50 -4.08 1.89 7.09
CA GLU A 50 -3.51 2.76 8.11
C GLU A 50 -3.15 2.01 9.40
N ARG A 51 -4.04 1.12 9.88
CA ARG A 51 -3.76 0.28 11.06
C ARG A 51 -2.60 -0.67 10.82
N SER A 52 -2.50 -1.29 9.64
CA SER A 52 -1.37 -2.15 9.25
C SER A 52 -0.04 -1.39 9.31
N PHE A 53 0.01 -0.18 8.76
CA PHE A 53 1.19 0.69 8.83
C PHE A 53 1.57 1.06 10.28
N PHE A 54 0.60 1.49 11.09
CA PHE A 54 0.89 1.89 12.47
C PHE A 54 1.24 0.73 13.39
N LYS A 55 0.73 -0.49 13.12
CA LYS A 55 1.08 -1.74 13.81
C LYS A 55 2.57 -2.10 13.67
N VAL A 56 3.24 -1.66 12.61
CA VAL A 56 4.71 -1.76 12.51
C VAL A 56 5.33 -0.82 13.54
N VAL A 57 5.85 -1.39 14.62
CA VAL A 57 6.53 -0.68 15.70
C VAL A 57 7.81 -1.42 16.09
N LYS A 58 8.94 -0.71 16.14
CA LYS A 58 10.19 -1.22 16.71
C LYS A 58 10.37 -0.67 18.12
N LYS A 59 10.77 -1.55 19.04
CA LYS A 59 11.01 -1.22 20.46
C LYS A 59 12.45 -1.53 20.85
N ASN A 60 12.95 -0.87 21.88
CA ASN A 60 14.20 -1.17 22.58
C ASN A 60 13.95 -1.26 24.10
N ARG A 61 15.00 -1.34 24.92
CA ARG A 61 14.91 -1.39 26.40
C ARG A 61 14.20 -0.17 27.01
N HIS A 62 14.13 0.96 26.29
CA HIS A 62 13.48 2.21 26.71
C HIS A 62 12.09 2.40 26.07
N GLY A 63 11.53 1.37 25.44
CA GLY A 63 10.20 1.42 24.83
C GLY A 63 10.24 1.74 23.33
N PHE A 64 9.46 2.73 22.90
CA PHE A 64 9.26 3.05 21.48
C PHE A 64 10.53 3.62 20.83
N HIS A 65 10.98 3.04 19.71
CA HIS A 65 12.16 3.52 18.99
C HIS A 65 11.71 4.22 17.68
N PRO A 66 11.60 5.57 17.65
CA PRO A 66 10.99 6.29 16.54
C PRO A 66 11.74 6.10 15.22
N ASN A 67 13.07 6.24 15.22
CA ASN A 67 13.87 6.09 13.99
C ASN A 67 13.77 4.67 13.41
N ARG A 68 14.07 3.61 14.18
CA ARG A 68 13.92 2.22 13.69
C ARG A 68 12.49 1.87 13.29
N THR A 69 11.48 2.51 13.87
CA THR A 69 10.09 2.34 13.44
C THR A 69 9.84 2.99 12.09
N ALA A 70 10.35 4.21 11.88
CA ALA A 70 10.29 4.89 10.59
C ALA A 70 11.04 4.11 9.50
N ASP A 71 12.21 3.55 9.80
CA ASP A 71 13.01 2.73 8.88
C ASP A 71 12.25 1.45 8.49
N ALA A 72 11.66 0.76 9.47
CA ALA A 72 10.86 -0.45 9.23
C ALA A 72 9.58 -0.17 8.43
N ARG A 73 8.91 0.95 8.71
CA ARG A 73 7.74 1.41 7.94
C ARG A 73 8.14 1.81 6.51
N LYS A 74 9.30 2.44 6.31
CA LYS A 74 9.83 2.78 4.98
C LYS A 74 10.14 1.52 4.17
N ALA A 75 10.76 0.52 4.79
CA ALA A 75 11.05 -0.76 4.15
C ALA A 75 9.76 -1.46 3.66
N LEU A 76 8.70 -1.46 4.47
CA LEU A 76 7.39 -2.00 4.08
C LEU A 76 6.78 -1.24 2.88
N LEU A 77 6.76 0.10 2.91
CA LEU A 77 6.20 0.86 1.77
C LEU A 77 7.02 0.69 0.48
N LEU A 78 8.32 0.38 0.57
CA LEU A 78 9.19 0.07 -0.57
C LEU A 78 8.90 -1.32 -1.20
N GLU A 79 8.02 -2.15 -0.61
CA GLU A 79 7.49 -3.33 -1.28
C GLU A 79 6.55 -2.94 -2.43
N CYS A 80 5.87 -1.79 -2.34
CA CYS A 80 5.10 -1.24 -3.45
C CYS A 80 6.00 -0.68 -4.57
N LYS A 81 6.23 -1.48 -5.62
CA LYS A 81 7.10 -1.08 -6.75
C LYS A 81 6.50 0.01 -7.64
N SER A 82 5.19 0.23 -7.57
CA SER A 82 4.49 1.31 -8.30
C SER A 82 4.61 2.68 -7.60
N ALA A 83 5.10 2.73 -6.36
CA ALA A 83 5.21 3.97 -5.60
C ALA A 83 6.52 4.70 -5.88
N ALA A 84 6.45 5.99 -6.24
CA ALA A 84 7.64 6.83 -6.36
C ALA A 84 8.29 7.04 -4.98
N PRO A 85 9.63 6.87 -4.83
CA PRO A 85 10.31 6.99 -3.52
C PRO A 85 10.04 8.30 -2.77
N LYS A 86 9.85 9.41 -3.50
CA LYS A 86 9.50 10.72 -2.94
C LYS A 86 8.17 10.71 -2.17
N ILE A 87 7.18 9.95 -2.64
CA ILE A 87 5.87 9.79 -1.98
C ILE A 87 6.05 9.03 -0.66
N ILE A 88 6.83 7.95 -0.68
CA ILE A 88 7.18 7.17 0.51
C ILE A 88 7.90 8.06 1.53
N ASP A 89 8.87 8.88 1.09
CA ASP A 89 9.57 9.81 1.98
C ASP A 89 8.64 10.86 2.60
N GLN A 90 7.67 11.40 1.86
CA GLN A 90 6.65 12.29 2.41
C GLN A 90 5.80 11.61 3.50
N ILE A 91 5.35 10.38 3.25
CA ILE A 91 4.60 9.57 4.25
C ILE A 91 5.44 9.31 5.50
N ILE A 92 6.70 8.89 5.33
CA ILE A 92 7.59 8.54 6.44
C ILE A 92 8.02 9.77 7.24
N ASN A 93 8.21 10.93 6.59
CA ASN A 93 8.47 12.18 7.28
C ASN A 93 7.26 12.65 8.13
N LYS A 94 6.02 12.49 7.64
CA LYS A 94 4.81 12.90 8.36
C LYS A 94 4.38 11.91 9.45
N PHE A 95 4.48 10.60 9.20
CA PHE A 95 3.88 9.56 10.05
C PHE A 95 4.86 8.47 10.55
N GLY A 96 6.03 8.32 9.92
CA GLY A 96 6.95 7.21 10.19
C GLY A 96 7.44 7.14 11.65
N ARG A 97 7.63 8.29 12.29
CA ARG A 97 8.08 8.42 13.69
C ARG A 97 6.95 8.55 14.71
N VAL A 98 5.69 8.65 14.28
CA VAL A 98 4.55 8.87 15.16
C VAL A 98 4.07 7.54 15.73
N ARG A 99 3.72 7.54 17.03
CA ARG A 99 3.01 6.46 17.69
C ARG A 99 1.53 6.82 17.75
N HIS A 100 0.74 6.20 16.88
CA HIS A 100 -0.72 6.09 16.98
C HIS A 100 -1.08 4.80 17.73
#